data_AF-A0A7K3ZZP0-F1
#
_entry.id   AF-A0A7K3ZZP0-F1
#
_cell.length_a   1.000
_cell.length_b   1.000
_cell.length_c   1.000
_cell.angle_alpha   90.00
_cell.angle_beta   90.00
_cell.angle_gamma   90.00
#
_symmetry.space_group_name_H-M   'P 1'
#
loop_
_entity.id
_entity.type
_entity.pdbx_description
1 polymer ?
#
loop_
_entity_poly.entity_id
_entity_poly.type
_entity_poly.pdbx_seq_one_letter_code
_entity_poly.pdbx_strand_id
1 'polypeptide(L)'
;MIDDDLEKARDSILTTARRIISLGPICDSCLGRQFAMLATGFTNAERGRSLKSVMAMQASANEDRAFLEELAPSFPPARLKLGRKGEDDAPCSVCLGEMAPANLDLWAERAASALNGWDYRTLL
;
A
#
# COMPACT_ATOMS: atom_id res chain seq x y z
N MET A 1 25.37 -23.17 20.03
CA MET A 1 24.83 -23.10 18.65
C MET A 1 23.34 -23.42 18.65
N ILE A 2 22.55 -22.74 19.49
CA ILE A 2 21.08 -22.79 19.52
C ILE A 2 20.50 -21.34 19.36
N ASP A 3 21.37 -20.32 19.37
CA ASP A 3 20.98 -18.90 19.33
C ASP A 3 20.72 -18.35 17.92
N ASP A 4 21.45 -18.82 16.91
CA ASP A 4 21.36 -18.27 15.54
C ASP A 4 20.06 -18.69 14.81
N ASP A 5 19.43 -19.79 15.26
CA ASP A 5 18.19 -20.33 14.68
C ASP A 5 16.92 -19.67 15.24
N LEU A 6 17.00 -18.93 16.36
CA LEU A 6 15.90 -18.14 16.93
C LEU A 6 15.98 -16.65 16.57
N GLU A 7 17.17 -16.13 16.27
CA GLU A 7 17.43 -14.71 15.97
C GLU A 7 16.95 -14.25 14.58
N LYS A 8 16.74 -15.17 13.63
CA LYS A 8 15.86 -14.92 12.48
C LYS A 8 14.40 -15.18 12.85
N ALA A 9 13.94 -14.52 13.91
CA ALA A 9 12.51 -14.30 14.11
C ALA A 9 11.99 -13.65 12.83
N ARG A 10 11.36 -14.46 11.96
CA ARG A 10 10.89 -14.07 10.64
C ARG A 10 10.00 -12.84 10.82
N ASP A 11 10.54 -11.67 10.49
CA ASP A 11 9.84 -10.39 10.64
C ASP A 11 8.46 -10.57 10.02
N SER A 12 7.42 -10.38 10.84
CA SER A 12 6.04 -10.55 10.40
C SER A 12 5.78 -9.64 9.20
N ILE A 13 4.90 -10.06 8.29
CA ILE A 13 4.44 -9.20 7.19
C ILE A 13 3.94 -7.84 7.71
N LEU A 14 3.38 -7.81 8.93
CA LEU A 14 2.90 -6.60 9.58
C LEU A 14 4.06 -5.74 10.13
N THR A 15 5.12 -6.36 10.66
CA THR A 15 6.33 -5.64 11.10
C THR A 15 7.00 -4.95 9.92
N THR A 16 7.17 -5.66 8.80
CA THR A 16 7.72 -5.11 7.58
C THR A 16 6.82 -4.01 6.99
N ALA A 17 5.50 -4.24 6.94
CA ALA A 17 4.56 -3.23 6.43
C ALA A 17 4.57 -1.95 7.27
N ARG A 18 4.62 -2.06 8.61
CA ARG A 18 4.77 -0.91 9.51
C ARG A 18 6.05 -0.12 9.22
N ARG A 19 7.20 -0.81 9.06
CA ARG A 19 8.47 -0.16 8.70
C ARG A 19 8.41 0.59 7.36
N ILE A 20 7.67 0.06 6.38
CA ILE A 20 7.47 0.75 5.10
C ILE A 20 6.64 2.02 5.30
N ILE A 21 5.56 1.96 6.07
CA ILE A 21 4.69 3.11 6.35
C ILE A 21 5.44 4.22 7.10
N SER A 22 6.33 3.87 8.03
CA SER A 22 7.10 4.86 8.77
C SER A 22 8.09 5.65 7.91
N LEU A 23 8.36 5.22 6.66
CA LEU A 23 9.19 5.98 5.70
C LEU A 23 8.40 7.10 5.00
N GLY A 24 7.08 7.10 5.07
CA GLY A 24 6.22 8.14 4.53
C GLY A 24 4.90 7.63 3.94
N PRO A 25 4.02 8.55 3.50
CA PRO A 25 2.71 8.19 2.96
C PRO A 25 2.84 7.26 1.75
N ILE A 26 2.24 6.09 1.83
CA ILE A 26 2.25 5.10 0.74
C ILE A 26 0.83 4.70 0.38
N CYS A 27 0.47 4.70 -0.91
CA CYS A 27 -0.87 4.26 -1.34
C CYS A 27 -1.02 2.73 -1.25
N ASP A 28 -2.26 2.26 -1.31
CA ASP A 28 -2.58 0.83 -1.16
C ASP A 28 -1.87 -0.03 -2.24
N SER A 29 -1.87 0.42 -3.50
CA SER A 29 -1.21 -0.29 -4.60
C SER A 29 0.30 -0.42 -4.41
N CYS A 30 0.98 0.64 -3.97
CA CYS A 30 2.42 0.61 -3.75
C CYS A 30 2.79 -0.25 -2.55
N LEU A 31 2.03 -0.18 -1.45
CA LEU A 31 2.26 -1.04 -0.29
C LEU A 31 2.02 -2.51 -0.65
N GLY A 32 0.91 -2.83 -1.30
CA GLY A 32 0.59 -4.21 -1.65
C GLY A 32 1.56 -4.83 -2.64
N ARG A 33 2.13 -4.04 -3.57
CA ARG A 33 3.17 -4.52 -4.50
C ARG A 33 4.40 -5.08 -3.77
N GLN A 34 4.76 -4.53 -2.61
CA GLN A 34 5.87 -5.05 -1.80
C GLN A 34 5.64 -6.48 -1.30
N PHE A 35 4.38 -6.94 -1.32
CA PHE A 35 3.94 -8.26 -0.90
C PHE A 35 3.25 -9.04 -2.03
N ALA A 36 3.51 -8.68 -3.29
CA ALA A 36 2.79 -9.23 -4.45
C ALA A 36 2.88 -10.77 -4.58
N MET A 37 3.96 -11.36 -4.07
CA MET A 37 4.22 -12.81 -4.12
C MET A 37 3.53 -13.61 -3.00
N LEU A 38 2.82 -12.96 -2.06
CA LEU A 38 2.17 -13.63 -0.94
C LEU A 38 0.67 -13.80 -1.19
N ALA A 39 0.17 -15.03 -1.30
CA ALA A 39 -1.23 -15.33 -1.67
C ALA A 39 -1.66 -14.80 -3.06
N THR A 40 -2.74 -15.35 -3.62
CA THR A 40 -3.22 -15.07 -4.99
C THR A 40 -4.67 -14.58 -5.00
N GLY A 41 -5.12 -14.00 -6.12
CA GLY A 41 -6.49 -13.52 -6.29
C GLY A 41 -6.77 -12.09 -5.81
N PHE A 42 -5.72 -11.35 -5.42
CA PHE A 42 -5.82 -9.95 -5.00
C PHE A 42 -5.07 -9.05 -5.97
N THR A 43 -5.64 -7.88 -6.25
CA THR A 43 -4.89 -6.74 -6.76
C THR A 43 -3.90 -6.23 -5.70
N ASN A 44 -2.87 -5.51 -6.13
CA ASN A 44 -1.96 -4.84 -5.19
C ASN A 44 -2.70 -3.86 -4.27
N ALA A 45 -3.72 -3.15 -4.78
CA ALA A 45 -4.53 -2.23 -3.98
C ALA A 45 -5.28 -2.96 -2.85
N GLU A 46 -5.98 -4.04 -3.15
CA GLU A 46 -6.71 -4.82 -2.12
C GLU A 46 -5.77 -5.37 -1.06
N ARG A 47 -4.59 -5.84 -1.47
CA ARG A 47 -3.58 -6.35 -0.54
C ARG A 47 -3.06 -5.26 0.41
N GLY A 48 -2.68 -4.10 -0.12
CA GLY A 48 -2.22 -2.97 0.68
C GLY A 48 -3.31 -2.44 1.61
N ARG A 49 -4.54 -2.33 1.10
CA ARG A 49 -5.72 -1.94 1.89
C ARG A 49 -5.95 -2.89 3.06
N SER A 50 -5.83 -4.19 2.82
CA SER A 50 -6.02 -5.23 3.85
C SER A 50 -4.98 -5.12 4.96
N LEU A 51 -3.70 -4.92 4.59
CA LEU A 51 -2.61 -4.69 5.54
C LEU A 51 -2.87 -3.45 6.40
N LYS A 52 -3.18 -2.31 5.78
CA LYS A 52 -3.49 -1.07 6.50
C LYS A 52 -4.71 -1.20 7.41
N SER A 53 -5.74 -1.92 6.97
CA SER A 53 -6.95 -2.14 7.77
C SER A 53 -6.64 -2.88 9.07
N VAL A 54 -5.94 -4.03 8.98
CA VAL A 54 -5.54 -4.80 10.16
C VAL A 54 -4.63 -3.97 11.08
N MET A 55 -3.67 -3.25 10.50
CA MET A 55 -2.76 -2.39 11.26
C MET A 55 -3.47 -1.23 11.95
N ALA A 56 -4.43 -0.57 11.30
CA ALA A 56 -5.23 0.50 11.89
C ALA A 56 -6.17 -0.02 13.00
N MET A 57 -6.76 -1.20 12.81
CA MET A 57 -7.54 -1.89 13.84
C MET A 57 -6.68 -2.22 15.07
N GLN A 58 -5.48 -2.79 14.86
CA GLN A 58 -4.54 -3.11 15.92
C GLN A 58 -4.07 -1.85 16.67
N ALA A 59 -3.71 -0.80 15.93
CA ALA A 59 -3.30 0.48 16.51
C ALA A 59 -4.42 1.11 17.33
N SER A 60 -5.67 1.03 16.84
CA SER A 60 -6.85 1.50 17.57
C SER A 60 -7.11 0.71 18.85
N ALA A 61 -6.94 -0.61 18.82
CA ALA A 61 -7.13 -1.47 19.99
C ALA A 61 -6.04 -1.25 21.05
N ASN A 62 -4.82 -0.95 20.63
CA ASN A 62 -3.67 -0.71 21.51
C ASN A 62 -3.53 0.76 21.94
N GLU A 63 -4.44 1.64 21.52
CA GLU A 63 -4.33 3.10 21.71
C GLU A 63 -3.01 3.70 21.19
N ASP A 64 -2.42 3.08 20.16
CA ASP A 64 -1.19 3.55 19.51
C ASP A 64 -1.52 4.72 18.58
N ARG A 65 -1.68 5.89 19.19
CA ARG A 65 -1.94 7.14 18.47
C ARG A 65 -0.80 7.50 17.53
N ALA A 66 0.46 7.26 17.91
CA ALA A 66 1.62 7.62 17.10
C ALA A 66 1.57 6.91 15.73
N PHE A 67 1.28 5.62 15.71
CA PHE A 67 1.19 4.90 14.45
C PHE A 67 -0.09 5.21 13.65
N LEU A 68 -1.19 5.55 14.32
CA LEU A 68 -2.37 6.08 13.62
C LEU A 68 -2.02 7.39 12.88
N GLU A 69 -1.18 8.25 13.46
CA GLU A 69 -0.70 9.49 12.80
C GLU A 69 0.19 9.17 11.59
N GLU A 70 1.00 8.10 11.64
CA GLU A 70 1.80 7.64 10.48
C GLU A 70 0.94 7.06 9.34
N LEU A 71 -0.13 6.32 9.67
CA LEU A 71 -1.06 5.72 8.70
C LEU A 71 -2.00 6.75 8.07
N ALA A 72 -2.40 7.75 8.86
CA ALA A 72 -3.42 8.73 8.50
C ALA A 72 -3.23 9.38 7.12
N PRO A 73 -2.02 9.86 6.75
CA PRO A 73 -1.80 10.54 5.48
C PRO A 73 -2.22 9.76 4.24
N SER A 74 -2.25 8.43 4.28
CA SER A 74 -2.66 7.62 3.12
C SER A 74 -3.72 6.58 3.45
N PHE A 75 -4.43 6.75 4.57
CA PHE A 75 -5.45 5.81 5.00
C PHE A 75 -6.61 6.49 5.74
N PRO A 76 -7.77 6.69 5.06
CA PRO A 76 -8.91 7.38 5.64
C PRO A 76 -9.41 6.82 6.98
N PRO A 77 -9.48 5.49 7.21
CA PRO A 77 -9.93 4.98 8.51
C PRO A 77 -9.05 5.39 9.70
N ALA A 78 -7.73 5.52 9.51
CA ALA A 78 -6.83 6.01 10.55
C ALA A 78 -7.08 7.51 10.84
N ARG A 79 -7.27 8.34 9.79
CA ARG A 79 -7.66 9.76 9.94
C ARG A 79 -8.98 9.93 10.70
N LEU A 80 -9.99 9.15 10.33
CA LEU A 80 -11.28 9.18 11.00
C LEU A 80 -11.16 8.79 12.48
N LYS A 81 -10.34 7.79 12.82
CA LYS A 81 -10.07 7.39 14.21
C LYS A 81 -9.41 8.52 15.02
N LEU A 82 -8.59 9.36 14.38
CA LEU A 82 -7.97 10.54 14.99
C LEU A 82 -8.88 11.77 15.05
N GLY A 83 -10.10 11.71 14.49
CA GLY A 83 -11.04 12.83 14.43
C GLY A 83 -10.80 13.84 13.31
N ARG A 84 -9.91 13.52 12.35
CA ARG A 84 -9.53 14.38 11.22
C ARG A 84 -10.45 14.16 10.02
N LYS A 85 -11.57 14.88 10.00
CA LYS A 85 -12.55 14.83 8.90
C LYS A 85 -12.21 15.87 7.82
N GLY A 86 -12.36 15.48 6.56
CA GLY A 86 -12.21 16.40 5.42
C GLY A 86 -10.77 16.71 5.01
N GLU A 87 -9.77 16.08 5.61
CA GLU A 87 -8.43 16.05 5.05
C GLU A 87 -8.44 15.19 3.77
N ASP A 88 -7.50 15.43 2.85
CA ASP A 88 -7.27 14.57 1.69
C ASP A 88 -6.10 13.60 1.95
N ASP A 89 -5.94 12.60 1.08
CA ASP A 89 -4.75 11.75 1.12
C ASP A 89 -3.52 12.57 0.68
N ALA A 90 -2.43 12.44 1.43
CA ALA A 90 -1.13 12.93 1.03
C ALA A 90 -0.61 12.13 -0.19
N PRO A 91 0.15 12.78 -1.09
CA PRO A 91 0.76 12.10 -2.22
C PRO A 91 1.62 10.92 -1.78
N CYS A 92 1.48 9.79 -2.49
CA CYS A 92 2.30 8.60 -2.24
C CYS A 92 3.78 8.92 -2.51
N SER A 93 4.66 8.66 -1.55
CA SER A 93 6.10 8.90 -1.68
C SER A 93 6.78 8.00 -2.73
N VAL A 94 6.12 6.91 -3.13
CA VAL A 94 6.66 5.93 -4.09
C VAL A 94 6.24 6.22 -5.52
N CYS A 95 4.94 6.40 -5.76
CA CYS A 95 4.41 6.61 -7.12
C CYS A 95 3.99 8.04 -7.40
N LEU A 96 4.09 8.96 -6.44
CA LEU A 96 3.75 10.37 -6.60
C LEU A 96 2.30 10.62 -7.10
N GLY A 97 1.40 9.65 -6.90
CA GLY A 97 0.00 9.73 -7.35
C GLY A 97 -0.28 9.02 -8.68
N GLU A 98 0.73 8.48 -9.37
CA GLU A 98 0.56 7.80 -10.67
C GLU A 98 -0.32 6.54 -10.60
N MET A 99 -0.45 5.92 -9.42
CA MET A 99 -1.31 4.75 -9.23
C MET A 99 -2.79 5.12 -8.94
N ALA A 100 -3.17 6.39 -9.04
CA ALA A 100 -4.58 6.78 -8.94
C ALA A 100 -5.36 6.19 -10.14
N PRO A 101 -6.60 5.70 -9.96
CA PRO A 101 -7.37 5.06 -11.04
C PRO A 101 -7.44 5.90 -12.32
N ALA A 102 -7.73 7.19 -12.20
CA ALA A 102 -7.79 8.11 -13.34
C ALA A 102 -6.47 8.21 -14.12
N ASN A 103 -5.32 8.12 -13.44
CA ASN A 103 -4.01 8.14 -14.09
C ASN A 103 -3.71 6.79 -14.77
N LEU A 104 -4.10 5.67 -14.15
CA LEU A 104 -3.95 4.35 -14.75
C LEU A 104 -4.76 4.22 -16.05
N ASP A 105 -6.00 4.68 -16.05
CA ASP A 105 -6.86 4.67 -17.24
C ASP A 105 -6.27 5.56 -18.34
N LEU A 106 -5.83 6.78 -17.98
CA LEU A 106 -5.16 7.69 -18.92
C LEU A 106 -3.92 7.05 -19.57
N TRP A 107 -3.07 6.39 -18.79
CA TRP A 107 -1.87 5.75 -19.32
C TRP A 107 -2.20 4.52 -20.17
N ALA A 108 -3.21 3.74 -19.78
CA ALA A 108 -3.69 2.60 -20.55
C ALA A 108 -4.23 3.04 -21.92
N GLU A 109 -5.06 4.09 -21.96
CA GLU A 109 -5.61 4.65 -23.19
C GLU A 109 -4.51 5.19 -24.12
N ARG A 110 -3.52 5.90 -23.55
CA ARG A 110 -2.38 6.41 -24.31
C ARG A 110 -1.53 5.29 -24.90
N ALA A 111 -1.25 4.26 -24.11
CA ALA A 111 -0.51 3.09 -24.58
C ALA A 111 -1.28 2.36 -25.69
N ALA A 112 -2.58 2.11 -25.51
CA ALA A 112 -3.43 1.49 -26.52
C ALA A 112 -3.48 2.33 -27.82
N SER A 113 -3.57 3.65 -27.70
CA SER A 113 -3.56 4.57 -28.84
C SER A 113 -2.23 4.56 -29.58
N ALA A 114 -1.11 4.49 -28.86
CA ALA A 114 0.23 4.44 -29.46
C ALA A 114 0.50 3.12 -30.21
N LEU A 115 -0.16 2.03 -29.79
CA LEU A 115 -0.10 0.72 -30.45
C LEU A 115 -1.02 0.62 -31.67
N ASN A 116 -1.83 1.63 -31.95
CA ASN A 116 -2.74 1.61 -33.09
C ASN A 116 -1.96 1.50 -34.41
N GLY A 117 -2.37 0.57 -35.28
CA GLY A 117 -1.69 0.26 -36.54
C GLY A 117 -0.57 -0.78 -36.45
N TRP A 118 -0.31 -1.35 -35.27
CA TRP A 118 0.61 -2.46 -35.09
C TRP A 118 -0.16 -3.77 -34.89
N ASP A 119 0.25 -4.82 -35.60
CA ASP A 119 -0.24 -6.18 -35.36
C ASP A 119 0.65 -6.88 -34.34
N TYR A 120 0.04 -7.43 -33.30
CA TYR A 120 0.73 -8.20 -32.26
C TYR A 120 -0.14 -9.36 -31.78
N ARG A 121 0.50 -10.49 -31.50
CA ARG A 121 -0.19 -11.68 -30.94
C ARG A 121 -0.39 -11.56 -29.43
N THR A 122 0.53 -10.91 -28.73
CA THR A 122 0.56 -10.72 -27.28
C THR A 122 1.25 -9.42 -26.93
N LEU A 123 0.93 -8.84 -25.77
CA LEU A 123 1.62 -7.70 -25.16
C LEU A 123 2.24 -8.16 -23.82
N LEU A 124 3.41 -7.63 -23.47
CA LEU A 124 4.08 -7.84 -22.17
C LEU A 124 4.09 -6.55 -21.35
#